data_AF-A0A942GH53-F1
#
_entry.id   AF-A0A942GH53-F1
#
_cell.length_a   1.000
_cell.length_b   1.000
_cell.length_c   1.000
_cell.angle_alpha   90.00
_cell.angle_beta   90.00
_cell.angle_gamma   90.00
#
_symmetry.space_group_name_H-M   'P 1'
#
loop_
_entity.id
_entity.type
_entity.pdbx_description
1 polymer ?
#
loop_
_entity_poly.entity_id
_entity_poly.type
_entity_poly.pdbx_seq_one_letter_code
_entity_poly.pdbx_strand_id
1 'polypeptide(L)'
;MYYSGIDQHKLFSVITTVNDDGIIVKQAELKNNEFDILNYFASLGNTHSATVETTGGWYWMNDLLSSHGINLKLAHAKYVK
;
A
#
# COMPACT_ATOMS: atom_id res chain seq x y z
N MET A 1 4.99 6.26 12.91
CA MET A 1 3.99 5.52 12.09
C MET A 1 4.57 5.36 10.69
N TYR A 2 4.11 4.40 9.90
CA TYR A 2 4.47 4.35 8.48
C TYR A 2 3.26 4.59 7.58
N TYR A 3 3.47 5.40 6.55
CA TYR A 3 2.45 5.75 5.57
C TYR A 3 2.85 5.20 4.21
N SER A 4 2.01 4.37 3.61
CA SER A 4 2.27 3.76 2.31
C SER A 4 1.34 4.30 1.24
N GLY A 5 1.87 4.82 0.15
CA GLY A 5 1.13 5.02 -1.10
C GLY A 5 1.24 3.78 -1.98
N ILE A 6 0.10 3.33 -2.53
CA ILE A 6 0.01 2.19 -3.43
C ILE A 6 -0.49 2.69 -4.78
N ASP A 7 0.37 2.62 -5.79
CA ASP A 7 -0.01 2.73 -7.20
C ASP A 7 -0.28 1.34 -7.75
N GLN A 8 -1.56 1.04 -8.00
CA GLN A 8 -2.01 -0.29 -8.36
C GLN A 8 -2.16 -0.43 -9.88
N HIS A 9 -1.45 -1.38 -10.47
CA HIS A 9 -1.64 -1.81 -11.85
C HIS A 9 -2.26 -3.21 -11.92
N LYS A 10 -2.49 -3.70 -13.14
CA LYS A 10 -3.14 -5.00 -13.37
C LYS A 10 -2.31 -6.19 -12.83
N LEU A 11 -0.99 -6.17 -13.03
CA LEU A 11 -0.11 -7.32 -12.73
C LEU A 11 0.81 -7.09 -11.52
N PHE A 12 1.07 -5.83 -11.21
CA PHE A 12 1.97 -5.40 -10.14
C PHE A 12 1.41 -4.16 -9.46
N SER A 13 1.96 -3.83 -8.30
CA SER A 13 1.74 -2.57 -7.61
C SER A 13 3.09 -1.97 -7.23
N VAL A 14 3.19 -0.64 -7.28
CA VAL A 14 4.32 0.09 -6.72
C VAL A 14 3.88 0.60 -5.35
N ILE A 15 4.63 0.21 -4.32
CA ILE A 15 4.39 0.68 -2.95
C ILE A 15 5.56 1.54 -2.54
N THR A 16 5.26 2.76 -2.08
CA THR A 16 6.22 3.68 -1.48
C THR A 16 5.80 3.95 -0.05
N THR A 17 6.70 3.70 0.89
CA THR A 17 6.47 3.97 2.32
C THR A 17 7.35 5.11 2.80
N VAL A 18 6.73 6.04 3.52
CA VAL A 18 7.39 7.14 4.22
C VAL A 18 7.21 7.02 5.73
N ASN A 19 8.16 7.58 6.48
CA ASN A 19 8.04 7.79 7.92
C ASN A 19 7.25 9.07 8.25
N ASP A 20 7.13 9.39 9.53
CA ASP A 20 6.41 10.58 10.01
C ASP A 20 7.03 11.91 9.53
N ASP A 21 8.33 11.90 9.19
CA ASP A 21 9.06 13.06 8.65
C ASP A 21 8.90 13.20 7.12
N GLY A 22 8.12 12.30 6.49
CA GLY A 22 7.94 12.27 5.03
C GLY A 22 9.14 11.69 4.26
N ILE A 23 10.10 11.07 4.96
CA ILE A 23 11.27 10.45 4.34
C ILE A 23 10.90 9.07 3.82
N ILE A 24 11.23 8.78 2.56
CA ILE A 24 11.04 7.46 1.96
C ILE A 24 11.94 6.46 2.67
N VAL A 25 11.33 5.47 3.32
CA VAL A 25 12.03 4.36 4.00
C VAL A 25 12.10 3.12 3.14
N LYS A 26 11.16 2.96 2.20
CA LYS A 26 11.12 1.84 1.26
C LYS A 26 10.29 2.17 0.04
N GLN A 27 10.71 1.65 -1.11
CA GLN A 27 9.92 1.64 -2.32
C GLN A 27 10.17 0.33 -3.05
N ALA A 28 9.12 -0.32 -3.55
CA ALA A 28 9.25 -1.56 -4.31
C ALA A 28 8.11 -1.73 -5.31
N GLU A 29 8.45 -2.31 -6.47
CA GLU A 29 7.49 -2.92 -7.37
C GLU A 29 7.27 -4.37 -6.94
N LEU A 30 6.01 -4.75 -6.74
CA LEU A 30 5.61 -6.06 -6.21
C LEU A 30 4.55 -6.67 -7.11
N LYS A 31 4.60 -7.99 -7.32
CA LYS A 31 3.50 -8.67 -8.00
C LYS A 31 2.24 -8.57 -7.15
N ASN A 32 1.09 -8.54 -7.82
CA ASN A 32 -0.22 -8.55 -7.14
C ASN A 32 -0.55 -9.96 -6.63
N ASN A 33 0.16 -10.41 -5.61
CA ASN A 33 -0.16 -11.61 -4.84
C ASN A 33 0.03 -11.33 -3.34
N GLU A 34 -0.62 -12.15 -2.52
CA GLU A 34 -0.65 -11.97 -1.06
C GLU A 34 0.75 -11.97 -0.44
N PHE A 35 1.60 -12.91 -0.85
CA PHE A 35 2.93 -13.08 -0.28
C PHE A 35 3.81 -11.85 -0.47
N ASP A 36 3.92 -11.34 -1.71
CA ASP A 36 4.81 -10.22 -2.02
C ASP A 36 4.35 -8.93 -1.32
N ILE A 37 3.03 -8.68 -1.29
CA ILE A 37 2.44 -7.52 -0.63
C ILE A 37 2.63 -7.59 0.88
N LEU A 38 2.27 -8.71 1.53
CA LEU A 38 2.39 -8.85 2.98
C LEU A 38 3.84 -8.84 3.44
N ASN A 39 4.74 -9.49 2.70
CA ASN A 39 6.17 -9.51 3.03
C ASN A 39 6.77 -8.10 2.97
N TYR A 40 6.29 -7.24 2.07
CA TYR A 40 6.69 -5.83 2.03
C TYR A 40 6.37 -5.12 3.36
N PHE A 41 5.13 -5.22 3.85
CA PHE A 41 4.72 -4.60 5.11
C PHE A 41 5.40 -5.25 6.32
N ALA A 42 5.48 -6.58 6.36
CA ALA A 42 6.12 -7.33 7.45
C ALA A 42 7.60 -6.92 7.64
N SER A 43 8.33 -6.67 6.54
CA SER A 43 9.74 -6.27 6.62
C SER A 43 9.98 -4.90 7.26
N LEU A 44 8.94 -4.07 7.43
CA LEU A 44 9.03 -2.74 8.04
C LEU A 44 8.67 -2.75 9.53
N GLY A 45 7.98 -3.78 10.03
CA GLY A 45 7.86 -4.10 11.45
C GLY A 45 7.11 -3.09 12.34
N ASN A 46 6.37 -2.13 11.78
CA ASN A 46 5.69 -1.05 12.53
C ASN A 46 4.20 -0.95 12.16
N THR A 47 3.44 -0.10 12.86
CA THR A 47 2.06 0.20 12.49
C THR A 47 2.01 0.96 11.14
N HIS A 48 1.18 0.47 10.22
CA HIS A 48 1.03 1.00 8.87
C HIS A 48 -0.35 1.62 8.64
N SER A 49 -0.38 2.71 7.87
CA SER A 49 -1.58 3.19 7.17
C SER A 49 -1.26 3.26 5.70
N ALA A 50 -2.02 2.54 4.89
CA ALA A 50 -1.85 2.52 3.44
C ALA A 50 -2.91 3.40 2.77
N THR A 51 -2.61 3.91 1.60
CA THR A 51 -3.55 4.60 0.72
C THR A 51 -3.40 4.04 -0.69
N VAL A 52 -4.51 3.70 -1.34
CA VAL A 52 -4.53 3.28 -2.75
C VAL A 52 -5.45 4.19 -3.54
N GLU A 53 -5.09 4.50 -4.78
CA GLU A 53 -5.99 5.20 -5.69
C GLU A 53 -7.24 4.35 -5.96
N THR A 54 -8.41 5.00 -6.06
CA THR A 54 -9.68 4.34 -6.40
C THR A 54 -9.75 3.98 -7.89
N THR A 55 -8.86 3.11 -8.36
CA THR A 55 -8.85 2.53 -9.72
C THR A 55 -9.41 1.10 -9.70
N GLY A 56 -9.27 0.30 -10.76
CA GLY A 56 -9.78 -1.07 -10.76
C GLY A 56 -8.96 -2.00 -9.85
N GLY A 57 -9.63 -2.81 -9.02
CA GLY A 57 -8.96 -3.87 -8.25
C GLY A 57 -8.55 -3.51 -6.81
N TRP A 58 -8.95 -2.35 -6.28
CA TRP A 58 -8.59 -1.99 -4.89
C TRP A 58 -9.24 -2.90 -3.83
N TYR A 59 -10.40 -3.50 -4.12
CA TYR A 59 -11.18 -4.29 -3.15
C TYR A 59 -10.38 -5.45 -2.53
N TRP A 60 -9.67 -6.24 -3.35
CA TRP A 60 -8.89 -7.37 -2.83
C TRP A 60 -7.70 -6.88 -1.97
N MET A 61 -7.09 -5.75 -2.35
CA MET A 61 -6.01 -5.14 -1.59
C MET A 61 -6.54 -4.65 -0.24
N ASN A 62 -7.74 -4.07 -0.21
CA ASN A 62 -8.41 -3.68 1.03
C ASN A 62 -8.66 -4.86 1.94
N ASP A 63 -9.21 -5.96 1.40
CA ASP A 63 -9.53 -7.16 2.17
C ASP A 63 -8.25 -7.83 2.72
N LEU A 64 -7.21 -7.93 1.89
CA LEU A 64 -5.90 -8.47 2.29
C LEU A 64 -5.26 -7.66 3.41
N LEU A 65 -5.19 -6.33 3.26
CA LEU A 65 -4.53 -5.47 4.25
C LEU A 65 -5.34 -5.36 5.55
N SER A 66 -6.67 -5.24 5.44
CA SER A 66 -7.55 -5.15 6.61
C SER A 66 -7.52 -6.42 7.46
N SER A 67 -7.47 -7.60 6.83
CA SER A 67 -7.33 -8.88 7.55
C SER A 67 -6.00 -9.02 8.31
N HIS A 68 -4.99 -8.22 7.97
CA HIS A 68 -3.69 -8.15 8.64
C HIS A 68 -3.53 -6.89 9.51
N GLY A 69 -4.63 -6.19 9.82
CA GLY A 69 -4.62 -5.01 10.69
C GLY A 69 -4.03 -3.75 10.07
N ILE A 70 -3.83 -3.73 8.74
CA ILE A 70 -3.33 -2.57 8.01
C ILE A 70 -4.52 -1.80 7.44
N ASN A 71 -4.75 -0.59 7.95
CA ASN A 71 -5.85 0.24 7.48
C ASN A 71 -5.53 0.83 6.09
N LEU A 72 -6.34 0.48 5.10
CA LEU A 72 -6.26 1.02 3.73
C LEU A 72 -7.27 2.15 3.54
N LYS A 73 -6.77 3.33 3.19
CA LYS A 73 -7.57 4.49 2.82
C LYS A 73 -7.71 4.57 1.30
N LEU A 74 -8.89 4.97 0.85
CA LEU A 74 -9.16 5.18 -0.56
C LEU A 74 -8.87 6.63 -0.94
N ALA A 75 -7.94 6.80 -1.87
CA ALA A 75 -7.60 8.09 -2.47
C ALA A 75 -8.44 8.31 -3.71
N HIS A 76 -9.20 9.40 -3.73
CA HIS A 76 -10.03 9.74 -4.89
C HIS A 76 -9.13 10.11 -6.08
N ALA A 77 -9.14 9.29 -7.13
CA ALA A 77 -8.19 9.38 -8.26
C ALA A 77 -8.10 10.79 -8.92
N LYS A 78 -9.19 11.56 -8.95
CA LYS A 78 -9.19 12.95 -9.47
C LYS A 78 -8.35 13.93 -8.62
N TYR A 79 -8.20 13.70 -7.32
CA TYR A 79 -7.57 14.62 -6.38
C TYR A 79 -6.14 14.21 -6.00
N VAL A 80 -5.65 13.09 -6.54
CA VAL A 80 -4.29 12.58 -6.29
C VAL A 80 -3.38 12.77 -7.52
N LYS A 81 -3.95 13.23 -8.64
CA LYS A 81 -3.23 13.63 -9.86
C LYS A 81 -3.04 15.14 -9.97
#